data_AF-A0A2M7DIH4-F1
#
_entry.id   AF-A0A2M7DIH4-F1
#
_cell.length_a   1.000
_cell.length_b   1.000
_cell.length_c   1.000
_cell.angle_alpha   90.00
_cell.angle_beta   90.00
_cell.angle_gamma   90.00
#
_symmetry.space_group_name_H-M   'P 1'
#
loop_
_entity.id
_entity.type
_entity.pdbx_description
1 polymer ?
#
loop_
_entity_poly.entity_id
_entity_poly.type
_entity_poly.pdbx_seq_one_letter_code
_entity_poly.pdbx_strand_id
1 'polypeptide(L)'
;MLSLVLIIVASLFFMGIVIRTKSITSGRKGPGIFQPMKDVIRLWKKGAVFSRTTSFIFQIAPSIYFASIIMAILVIPFGQYRGIVSFDGDFVFFAYVLALGKFFSIIGALDTGSSFEGMGASREALYSMLAEPAFFILMGSFALYTGHTSFHEIFTSLHFGSYISYGLGVLATFVLIMIAMIENSRMPVDDPKTHLELTMVHEVMIL
;
A
#
# COMPACT_ATOMS: atom_id res chain seq x y z
N MET A 1 2.96 10.32 16.78
CA MET A 1 4.29 9.77 17.10
C MET A 1 4.25 8.27 17.35
N LEU A 2 3.40 7.78 18.25
CA LEU A 2 3.27 6.33 18.52
C LEU A 2 2.89 5.53 17.25
N SER A 3 1.93 6.02 16.47
CA SER A 3 1.50 5.40 15.19
C SER A 3 2.68 5.17 14.24
N LEU A 4 3.46 6.22 13.99
CA LEU A 4 4.65 6.16 13.13
C LEU A 4 5.65 5.11 13.61
N VAL A 5 5.99 5.11 14.91
CA VAL A 5 6.95 4.15 15.47
C VAL A 5 6.44 2.73 15.30
N LEU A 6 5.17 2.48 15.59
CA LEU A 6 4.57 1.15 15.43
C LEU A 6 4.57 0.69 13.96
N ILE A 7 4.25 1.59 13.02
CA ILE A 7 4.23 1.28 11.59
C ILE A 7 5.64 0.96 11.09
N ILE A 8 6.65 1.75 11.47
CA ILE A 8 8.05 1.49 11.10
C ILE A 8 8.54 0.17 11.71
N VAL A 9 8.24 -0.09 12.98
CA VAL A 9 8.65 -1.33 13.63
C VAL A 9 7.97 -2.53 12.95
N ALA A 10 6.68 -2.44 12.66
CA ALA A 10 5.94 -3.48 11.96
C ALA A 10 6.49 -3.73 10.55
N SER A 11 6.82 -2.69 9.78
CA SER A 11 7.28 -2.83 8.39
C SER A 11 8.57 -3.66 8.26
N LEU A 12 9.43 -3.65 9.29
CA LEU A 12 10.69 -4.41 9.31
C LEU A 12 10.51 -5.93 9.32
N PHE A 13 9.44 -6.45 9.94
CA PHE A 13 9.27 -7.90 10.13
C PHE A 13 7.94 -8.45 9.60
N PHE A 14 6.93 -7.61 9.38
CA PHE A 14 5.58 -8.06 9.00
C PHE A 14 5.60 -8.87 7.69
N MET A 15 6.33 -8.39 6.69
CA MET A 15 6.54 -9.14 5.44
C MET A 15 7.15 -10.53 5.69
N GLY A 16 8.09 -10.62 6.62
CA GLY A 16 8.73 -11.87 7.02
C GLY A 16 7.77 -12.84 7.71
N ILE A 17 6.89 -12.32 8.58
CA ILE A 17 5.80 -13.11 9.18
C ILE A 17 4.90 -13.67 8.09
N VAL A 18 4.46 -12.85 7.14
CA VAL A 18 3.59 -13.29 6.05
C VAL A 18 4.23 -14.42 5.24
N ILE A 19 5.50 -14.27 4.84
CA ILE A 19 6.23 -15.31 4.08
C ILE A 19 6.41 -16.57 4.92
N ARG A 20 6.72 -16.44 6.21
CA ARG A 20 6.89 -17.57 7.13
C ARG A 20 5.59 -18.35 7.29
N THR A 21 4.48 -17.66 7.53
CA THR A 21 3.15 -18.27 7.65
C THR A 21 2.77 -19.01 6.38
N LYS A 22 2.92 -18.38 5.20
CA LYS A 22 2.67 -19.04 3.91
C LYS A 22 3.53 -20.31 3.70
N SER A 23 4.75 -20.30 4.21
CA SER A 23 5.65 -21.45 4.09
C SER A 23 5.24 -22.60 5.00
N ILE A 24 4.86 -22.30 6.25
CA ILE A 24 4.39 -23.29 7.21
C ILE A 24 3.08 -23.93 6.73
N THR A 25 2.12 -23.14 6.25
CA THR A 25 0.83 -23.66 5.76
C THR A 25 0.96 -24.49 4.49
N SER A 26 2.00 -24.26 3.68
CA SER A 26 2.33 -25.09 2.52
C SER A 26 3.24 -26.29 2.84
N GLY A 27 3.54 -26.55 4.12
CA GLY A 27 4.38 -27.67 4.56
C GLY A 27 5.87 -27.51 4.25
N ARG A 28 6.35 -26.30 3.90
CA ARG A 28 7.75 -26.01 3.55
C ARG A 28 8.49 -25.35 4.72
N LYS A 29 9.78 -25.64 4.86
CA LYS A 29 10.68 -24.83 5.70
C LYS A 29 10.93 -23.50 4.99
N GLY A 30 10.19 -22.46 5.38
CA GLY A 30 10.32 -21.11 4.84
C GLY A 30 11.58 -20.37 5.29
N PRO A 31 11.85 -19.18 4.74
CA PRO A 31 12.90 -18.29 5.22
C PRO A 31 12.62 -17.80 6.66
N GLY A 32 13.63 -17.20 7.30
CA GLY A 32 13.48 -16.56 8.61
C GLY A 32 12.69 -15.26 8.54
N ILE A 33 12.17 -14.79 9.68
CA ILE A 33 11.33 -13.58 9.77
C ILE A 33 12.10 -12.33 9.29
N PHE A 34 13.40 -12.22 9.58
CA PHE A 34 14.23 -11.09 9.15
C PHE A 34 14.81 -11.23 7.73
N GLN A 35 14.38 -12.22 6.94
CA GLN A 35 14.88 -12.41 5.58
C GLN A 35 14.67 -11.17 4.68
N PRO A 36 13.50 -10.50 4.67
CA PRO A 36 13.29 -9.31 3.83
C PRO A 36 14.31 -8.20 4.12
N MET A 37 14.69 -8.01 5.39
CA MET A 37 15.70 -7.03 5.78
C MET A 37 17.10 -7.39 5.27
N LYS A 38 17.45 -8.68 5.31
CA LYS A 38 18.71 -9.16 4.73
C LYS A 38 18.75 -8.93 3.22
N ASP A 39 17.61 -9.10 2.54
CA ASP A 39 17.51 -8.86 1.10
C ASP A 39 17.67 -7.38 0.76
N VAL A 40 17.06 -6.46 1.53
CA VAL A 40 17.27 -5.01 1.38
C VAL A 40 18.75 -4.65 1.56
N ILE A 41 19.39 -5.12 2.65
CA ILE A 41 20.82 -4.87 2.90
C ILE A 41 21.69 -5.42 1.77
N ARG A 42 21.34 -6.59 1.22
CA ARG A 42 22.03 -7.19 0.08
C ARG A 42 21.88 -6.33 -1.18
N LEU A 43 20.68 -5.79 -1.44
CA LEU A 43 20.40 -4.95 -2.61
C LEU A 43 21.11 -3.59 -2.51
N TRP A 44 21.19 -2.99 -1.33
CA TRP A 44 21.97 -1.75 -1.12
C TRP A 44 23.47 -1.90 -1.34
N LYS A 45 24.00 -3.12 -1.26
CA LYS A 45 25.39 -3.41 -1.60
C LYS A 45 25.63 -3.58 -3.11
N LYS A 46 24.56 -3.61 -3.93
CA LYS A 46 24.67 -3.65 -5.39
C LYS A 46 24.70 -2.23 -5.96
N GLY A 47 25.37 -2.07 -7.10
CA GLY A 47 25.35 -0.82 -7.85
C GLY A 47 24.03 -0.62 -8.60
N ALA A 48 23.71 0.63 -8.91
CA ALA A 48 22.58 0.98 -9.77
C ALA A 48 22.99 0.82 -11.25
N VAL A 49 22.09 0.25 -12.06
CA VAL A 49 22.23 0.13 -13.51
C VAL A 49 21.05 0.84 -14.14
N PHE A 50 21.31 1.76 -15.06
CA PHE A 50 20.29 2.53 -15.77
C PHE A 50 20.38 2.24 -17.25
N SER A 51 19.22 2.10 -17.90
CA SER A 51 19.15 1.97 -19.35
C SER A 51 19.52 3.30 -20.02
N ARG A 52 19.91 3.24 -21.30
CA ARG A 52 20.09 4.43 -22.12
C ARG A 52 18.76 5.02 -22.61
N THR A 53 17.69 4.23 -22.55
CA THR A 53 16.35 4.63 -23.00
C THR A 53 15.56 5.36 -21.91
N THR A 54 15.91 5.15 -20.64
CA THR A 54 15.21 5.76 -19.49
C THR A 54 15.60 7.22 -19.32
N SER A 55 14.63 8.06 -19.00
CA SER A 55 14.83 9.46 -18.65
C SER A 55 15.14 9.64 -17.15
N PHE A 56 15.19 10.89 -16.70
CA PHE A 56 15.34 11.21 -15.29
C PHE A 56 14.14 10.73 -14.44
N ILE A 57 12.97 10.50 -15.07
CA ILE A 57 11.74 10.07 -14.40
C ILE A 57 11.96 8.73 -13.70
N PHE A 58 12.59 7.76 -14.38
CA PHE A 58 12.94 6.47 -13.79
C PHE A 58 13.80 6.59 -12.52
N GLN A 59 14.69 7.58 -12.44
CA GLN A 59 15.57 7.77 -11.28
C GLN A 59 14.84 8.39 -10.08
N ILE A 60 13.93 9.33 -10.33
CA ILE A 60 13.20 10.03 -9.26
C ILE A 60 11.98 9.24 -8.75
N ALA A 61 11.39 8.39 -9.61
CA ALA A 61 10.15 7.68 -9.30
C ALA A 61 10.21 6.86 -7.99
N PRO A 62 11.25 6.02 -7.73
CA PRO A 62 11.35 5.27 -6.48
C PRO A 62 11.47 6.16 -5.24
N SER A 63 12.17 7.29 -5.38
CA SER A 63 12.38 8.25 -4.28
C SER A 63 11.07 8.97 -3.93
N ILE A 64 10.29 9.37 -4.94
CA ILE A 64 8.99 10.02 -4.75
C ILE A 64 7.98 9.02 -4.18
N TYR A 65 7.95 7.79 -4.69
CA TYR A 65 7.11 6.72 -4.13
C TYR A 65 7.41 6.49 -2.65
N PHE A 66 8.69 6.34 -2.29
CA PHE A 66 9.08 6.18 -0.89
C PHE A 66 8.70 7.39 -0.02
N ALA A 67 8.92 8.62 -0.51
CA ALA A 67 8.53 9.84 0.18
C ALA A 67 7.01 9.94 0.39
N SER A 68 6.20 9.55 -0.61
CA SER A 68 4.74 9.53 -0.48
C SER A 68 4.26 8.57 0.60
N ILE A 69 4.87 7.38 0.72
CA ILE A 69 4.53 6.42 1.77
C ILE A 69 4.84 7.00 3.15
N ILE A 70 6.02 7.62 3.31
CA ILE A 70 6.39 8.28 4.57
C ILE A 70 5.37 9.36 4.93
N MET A 71 5.03 10.23 3.97
CA MET A 71 4.05 11.31 4.17
C MET A 71 2.67 10.77 4.54
N ALA A 72 2.20 9.71 3.88
CA ALA A 72 0.92 9.09 4.19
C ALA A 72 0.88 8.52 5.62
N ILE A 73 1.98 7.92 6.09
CA ILE A 73 2.09 7.37 7.45
C ILE A 73 1.99 8.46 8.53
N LEU A 74 2.38 9.70 8.25
CA LEU A 74 2.32 10.80 9.22
C LEU A 74 0.89 11.14 9.67
N VAL A 75 -0.09 10.87 8.81
CA VAL A 75 -1.50 11.27 9.00
C VAL A 75 -2.30 10.20 9.74
N ILE A 76 -1.81 8.96 9.77
CA ILE A 76 -2.54 7.83 10.35
C ILE A 76 -2.63 7.99 11.89
N PRO A 77 -3.86 8.10 12.45
CA PRO A 77 -4.06 8.13 13.89
C PRO A 77 -3.92 6.74 14.50
N PHE A 78 -3.69 6.66 15.82
CA PHE A 78 -3.67 5.39 16.54
C PHE A 78 -4.41 5.50 17.88
N GLY A 79 -5.55 4.82 17.97
CA GLY A 79 -6.43 4.88 19.13
C GLY A 79 -6.88 6.32 19.41
N GLN A 80 -6.68 6.76 20.65
CA GLN A 80 -7.02 8.12 21.10
C GLN A 80 -5.96 9.17 20.74
N TYR A 81 -4.88 8.79 20.04
CA TYR A 81 -3.83 9.72 19.66
C TYR A 81 -3.97 10.16 18.20
N ARG A 82 -3.84 11.48 17.99
CA ARG A 82 -3.78 12.09 16.66
C ARG A 82 -2.56 11.60 15.89
N GLY A 83 -2.67 11.65 14.56
CA GLY A 83 -1.51 11.59 13.67
C GLY A 83 -0.50 12.70 13.99
N ILE A 84 0.70 12.59 13.45
CA ILE A 84 1.70 13.67 13.57
C ILE A 84 1.18 14.93 12.88
N VAL A 85 0.52 14.72 11.74
CA VAL A 85 -0.23 15.74 11.02
C VAL A 85 -1.70 15.36 11.11
N SER A 86 -2.56 16.30 11.49
CA SER A 86 -4.01 16.11 11.47
C SER A 86 -4.74 17.42 11.23
N PHE A 87 -5.70 17.38 10.31
CA PHE A 87 -6.54 18.48 9.82
C PHE A 87 -7.86 17.92 9.23
N ASP A 88 -8.80 18.81 8.92
CA ASP A 88 -10.08 18.41 8.34
C ASP A 88 -9.90 17.92 6.90
N GLY A 89 -10.35 16.69 6.60
CA GLY A 89 -10.13 16.07 5.30
C GLY A 89 -8.79 15.33 5.16
N ASP A 90 -8.13 15.01 6.28
CA ASP A 90 -6.91 14.18 6.35
C ASP A 90 -6.93 12.94 5.43
N PHE A 91 -8.08 12.26 5.32
CA PHE A 91 -8.21 11.06 4.50
C PHE A 91 -8.12 11.32 3.00
N VAL A 92 -8.51 12.50 2.55
CA VAL A 92 -8.39 12.93 1.14
C VAL A 92 -6.92 13.13 0.80
N PHE A 93 -6.20 13.85 1.67
CA PHE A 93 -4.76 14.03 1.52
C PHE A 93 -4.01 12.69 1.54
N PHE A 94 -4.36 11.80 2.46
CA PHE A 94 -3.79 10.45 2.52
C PHE A 94 -3.96 9.68 1.19
N ALA A 95 -5.17 9.67 0.64
CA ALA A 95 -5.45 8.98 -0.63
C ALA A 95 -4.63 9.57 -1.78
N TYR A 96 -4.62 10.89 -1.94
CA TYR A 96 -3.92 11.54 -3.05
C TYR A 96 -2.39 11.50 -2.93
N VAL A 97 -1.83 11.51 -1.71
CA VAL A 97 -0.40 11.31 -1.52
C VAL A 97 0.02 9.91 -1.98
N LEU A 98 -0.75 8.87 -1.64
CA LEU A 98 -0.50 7.52 -2.13
C LEU A 98 -0.69 7.41 -3.65
N ALA A 99 -1.74 8.05 -4.19
CA ALA A 99 -1.99 8.11 -5.62
C ALA A 99 -0.84 8.80 -6.38
N LEU A 100 -0.25 9.85 -5.82
CA LEU A 100 0.94 10.51 -6.38
C LEU A 100 2.12 9.54 -6.45
N GLY A 101 2.38 8.79 -5.37
CA GLY A 101 3.39 7.74 -5.37
C GLY A 101 3.17 6.73 -6.50
N LYS A 102 1.95 6.20 -6.59
CA LYS A 102 1.58 5.24 -7.65
C LYS A 102 1.73 5.82 -9.04
N PHE A 103 1.32 7.05 -9.24
CA PHE A 103 1.49 7.75 -10.51
C PHE A 103 2.97 7.76 -10.93
N PHE A 104 3.88 8.12 -10.03
CA PHE A 104 5.32 8.09 -10.30
C PHE A 104 5.85 6.68 -10.57
N SER A 105 5.34 5.66 -9.87
CA SER A 105 5.67 4.26 -10.15
C SER A 105 5.24 3.83 -11.56
N ILE A 106 4.03 4.20 -11.99
CA ILE A 106 3.46 3.86 -13.30
C ILE A 106 4.23 4.55 -14.43
N ILE A 107 4.50 5.85 -14.31
CA ILE A 107 5.27 6.55 -15.36
C ILE A 107 6.73 6.08 -15.39
N GLY A 108 7.31 5.68 -14.25
CA GLY A 108 8.64 5.09 -14.19
C GLY A 108 8.73 3.79 -14.99
N ALA A 109 7.71 2.94 -14.90
CA ALA A 109 7.59 1.71 -15.69
C ALA A 109 7.32 1.98 -17.18
N LEU A 110 6.64 3.08 -17.53
CA LEU A 110 6.43 3.46 -18.93
C LEU A 110 7.68 4.07 -19.58
N ASP A 111 8.56 4.68 -18.79
CA ASP A 111 9.77 5.39 -19.24
C ASP A 111 10.88 4.45 -19.75
N THR A 112 10.86 3.18 -19.36
CA THR A 112 11.81 2.16 -19.83
C THR A 112 11.58 1.77 -21.29
N GLY A 113 10.35 1.91 -21.78
CA GLY A 113 9.95 1.59 -23.14
C GLY A 113 9.73 0.10 -23.43
N SER A 114 9.63 -0.74 -22.38
CA SER A 114 9.37 -2.18 -22.52
C SER A 114 7.87 -2.47 -22.70
N SER A 115 7.54 -3.41 -23.59
CA SER A 115 6.13 -3.85 -23.77
C SER A 115 5.58 -4.57 -22.53
N PHE A 116 6.44 -5.23 -21.74
CA PHE A 116 6.02 -5.91 -20.51
C PHE A 116 5.66 -4.92 -19.42
N GLU A 117 6.58 -4.00 -19.12
CA GLU A 117 6.37 -2.95 -18.12
C GLU A 117 5.13 -2.11 -18.42
N GLY A 118 4.88 -1.79 -19.71
CA GLY A 118 3.67 -1.09 -20.13
C GLY A 118 2.36 -1.89 -19.88
N MET A 119 2.39 -3.22 -20.04
CA MET A 119 1.24 -4.06 -19.69
C MET A 119 1.01 -4.10 -18.17
N GLY A 120 2.07 -4.18 -17.37
CA GLY A 120 1.99 -4.10 -15.90
C GLY A 120 1.44 -2.76 -15.43
N ALA A 121 1.99 -1.67 -15.95
CA ALA A 121 1.56 -0.29 -15.68
C ALA A 121 0.06 -0.07 -15.98
N SER A 122 -0.43 -0.62 -17.11
CA SER A 122 -1.86 -0.55 -17.47
C SER A 122 -2.76 -1.25 -16.44
N ARG A 123 -2.35 -2.43 -15.96
CA ARG A 123 -3.10 -3.17 -14.93
C ARG A 123 -3.07 -2.46 -13.59
N GLU A 124 -1.90 -2.00 -13.15
CA GLU A 124 -1.76 -1.25 -11.90
C GLU A 124 -2.63 0.02 -11.91
N ALA A 125 -2.66 0.75 -13.03
CA ALA A 125 -3.53 1.90 -13.22
C ALA A 125 -5.02 1.53 -13.10
N LEU A 126 -5.45 0.43 -13.74
CA LEU A 126 -6.83 -0.05 -13.69
C LEU A 126 -7.25 -0.41 -12.26
N TYR A 127 -6.41 -1.15 -11.52
CA TYR A 127 -6.73 -1.52 -10.14
C TYR A 127 -6.80 -0.30 -9.22
N SER A 128 -5.89 0.65 -9.41
CA SER A 128 -5.87 1.90 -8.63
C SER A 128 -7.13 2.75 -8.89
N MET A 129 -7.56 2.84 -10.16
CA MET A 129 -8.79 3.53 -10.55
C MET A 129 -10.04 2.93 -9.87
N LEU A 130 -10.05 1.62 -9.60
CA LEU A 130 -11.17 0.95 -8.92
C LEU A 130 -11.08 1.05 -7.40
N ALA A 131 -9.86 1.02 -6.84
CA ALA A 131 -9.63 1.08 -5.40
C ALA A 131 -9.95 2.46 -4.82
N GLU A 132 -9.67 3.54 -5.55
CA GLU A 132 -9.87 4.91 -5.09
C GLU A 132 -11.35 5.25 -4.77
N PRO A 133 -12.33 5.03 -5.68
CA PRO A 133 -13.74 5.24 -5.35
C PRO A 133 -14.22 4.38 -4.19
N ALA A 134 -13.75 3.13 -4.10
CA ALA A 134 -14.11 2.24 -2.99
C ALA A 134 -13.63 2.79 -1.63
N PHE A 135 -12.41 3.34 -1.58
CA PHE A 135 -11.88 4.01 -0.40
C PHE A 135 -12.70 5.25 -0.02
N PHE A 136 -13.02 6.11 -0.99
CA PHE A 136 -13.79 7.32 -0.73
C PHE A 136 -15.23 7.05 -0.31
N ILE A 137 -15.89 6.03 -0.89
CA ILE A 137 -17.23 5.61 -0.46
C ILE A 137 -17.19 5.09 0.99
N LEU A 138 -16.16 4.31 1.34
CA LEU A 138 -16.00 3.80 2.70
C LEU A 138 -15.75 4.93 3.71
N MET A 139 -14.76 5.78 3.45
CA MET A 139 -14.43 6.89 4.35
C MET A 139 -15.54 7.93 4.41
N GLY A 140 -16.19 8.22 3.28
CA GLY A 140 -17.34 9.11 3.21
C GLY A 140 -18.55 8.58 4.00
N SER A 141 -18.79 7.27 3.97
CA SER A 141 -19.83 6.65 4.79
C SER A 141 -19.57 6.80 6.28
N PHE A 142 -18.31 6.66 6.72
CA PHE A 142 -17.93 6.90 8.11
C PHE A 142 -17.99 8.38 8.49
N ALA A 143 -17.60 9.28 7.59
CA ALA A 143 -17.71 10.71 7.82
C ALA A 143 -19.18 11.14 7.98
N LEU A 144 -20.09 10.62 7.14
CA LEU A 144 -21.53 10.86 7.27
C LEU A 144 -22.12 10.28 8.56
N TYR A 145 -21.64 9.10 8.98
CA TYR A 145 -22.12 8.46 10.20
C TYR A 145 -21.65 9.18 11.48
N THR A 146 -20.40 9.62 11.50
CA THR A 146 -19.79 10.27 12.67
C THR A 146 -19.98 11.79 12.69
N GLY A 147 -20.30 12.41 11.56
CA GLY A 147 -20.40 13.87 11.40
C GLY A 147 -19.04 14.60 11.32
N HIS A 148 -17.93 13.86 11.29
CA HIS A 148 -16.58 14.42 11.31
C HIS A 148 -15.84 14.10 10.00
N THR A 149 -14.88 14.94 9.63
CA THR A 149 -14.11 14.81 8.37
C THR A 149 -12.64 14.52 8.60
N SER A 150 -12.13 14.66 9.83
CA SER A 150 -10.75 14.31 10.17
C SER A 150 -10.62 12.81 10.46
N PHE A 151 -9.48 12.21 10.10
CA PHE A 151 -9.25 10.78 10.33
C PHE A 151 -9.33 10.42 11.81
N HIS A 152 -8.74 11.26 12.66
CA HIS A 152 -8.71 11.04 14.08
C HIS A 152 -10.12 11.03 14.67
N GLU A 153 -10.93 12.05 14.39
CA GLU A 153 -12.27 12.17 14.97
C GLU A 153 -13.22 11.10 14.46
N ILE A 154 -13.10 10.71 13.19
CA ILE A 154 -13.87 9.57 12.64
C ILE A 154 -13.59 8.31 13.46
N PHE A 155 -12.31 7.96 13.67
CA PHE A 155 -11.96 6.73 14.39
C PHE A 155 -12.19 6.80 15.90
N THR A 156 -12.06 7.96 16.55
CA THR A 156 -12.36 8.10 17.98
C THR A 156 -13.85 8.11 18.28
N SER A 157 -14.66 8.66 17.38
CA SER A 157 -16.12 8.76 17.55
C SER A 157 -16.86 7.49 17.15
N LEU A 158 -16.18 6.54 16.49
CA LEU A 158 -16.75 5.25 16.15
C LEU A 158 -16.95 4.40 17.41
N HIS A 159 -18.18 4.44 17.93
CA HIS A 159 -18.63 3.57 19.02
C HIS A 159 -19.57 2.48 18.52
N PHE A 160 -19.19 1.22 18.75
CA PHE A 160 -20.00 0.06 18.41
C PHE A 160 -21.07 -0.21 19.48
N GLY A 161 -22.14 0.58 19.46
CA GLY A 161 -23.25 0.48 20.43
C GLY A 161 -24.52 -0.17 19.88
N SER A 162 -24.66 -0.29 18.55
CA SER A 162 -25.89 -0.74 17.88
C SER A 162 -25.61 -1.82 16.82
N TYR A 163 -26.58 -2.70 16.55
CA TYR A 163 -26.49 -3.71 15.49
C TYR A 163 -26.11 -3.10 14.13
N ILE A 164 -26.57 -1.88 13.83
CA ILE A 164 -26.25 -1.16 12.60
C ILE A 164 -24.75 -0.80 12.55
N SER A 165 -24.18 -0.33 13.67
CA SER A 165 -22.76 0.01 13.77
C SER A 165 -21.87 -1.22 13.57
N TYR A 166 -22.27 -2.39 14.09
CA TYR A 166 -21.57 -3.64 13.85
C TYR A 166 -21.63 -4.06 12.38
N GLY A 167 -22.81 -3.97 11.75
CA GLY A 167 -22.97 -4.26 10.32
C GLY A 167 -22.09 -3.39 9.43
N LEU A 168 -22.06 -2.07 9.68
CA LEU A 168 -21.17 -1.13 9.00
C LEU A 168 -19.69 -1.46 9.24
N GLY A 169 -19.31 -1.80 10.47
CA GLY A 169 -17.95 -2.19 10.81
C GLY A 169 -17.49 -3.44 10.05
N VAL A 170 -18.34 -4.45 9.92
CA VAL A 170 -18.01 -5.68 9.17
C VAL A 170 -17.84 -5.37 7.68
N LEU A 171 -18.78 -4.63 7.08
CA LEU A 171 -18.69 -4.24 5.67
C LEU A 171 -17.45 -3.40 5.39
N ALA A 172 -17.17 -2.42 6.23
CA ALA A 172 -15.99 -1.57 6.08
C ALA A 172 -14.69 -2.38 6.24
N THR A 173 -14.64 -3.31 7.21
CA THR A 173 -13.49 -4.20 7.37
C THR A 173 -13.29 -5.07 6.12
N PHE A 174 -14.37 -5.62 5.56
CA PHE A 174 -14.30 -6.40 4.33
C PHE A 174 -13.77 -5.57 3.15
N VAL A 175 -14.28 -4.36 2.94
CA VAL A 175 -13.84 -3.46 1.87
C VAL A 175 -12.37 -3.05 2.07
N LEU A 176 -11.95 -2.70 3.30
CA LEU A 176 -10.56 -2.38 3.60
C LEU A 176 -9.63 -3.56 3.35
N ILE A 177 -10.03 -4.79 3.70
CA ILE A 177 -9.27 -5.99 3.40
C ILE A 177 -9.14 -6.18 1.88
N MET A 178 -10.22 -6.01 1.13
CA MET A 178 -10.19 -6.13 -0.34
C MET A 178 -9.29 -5.07 -0.97
N ILE A 179 -9.38 -3.80 -0.56
CA ILE A 179 -8.49 -2.73 -0.99
C ILE A 179 -7.04 -3.09 -0.65
N ALA A 180 -6.77 -3.55 0.58
CA ALA A 180 -5.42 -3.95 0.99
C ALA A 180 -4.88 -5.15 0.18
N MET A 181 -5.73 -6.10 -0.23
CA MET A 181 -5.30 -7.21 -1.09
C MET A 181 -4.97 -6.76 -2.51
N ILE A 182 -5.76 -5.84 -3.07
CA ILE A 182 -5.55 -5.24 -4.39
C ILE A 182 -4.26 -4.41 -4.38
N GLU A 183 -4.11 -3.50 -3.42
CA GLU A 183 -2.99 -2.56 -3.32
C GLU A 183 -1.65 -3.24 -3.02
N ASN A 184 -1.65 -4.38 -2.31
CA ASN A 184 -0.44 -5.13 -2.05
C ASN A 184 -0.17 -6.24 -3.09
N SER A 185 -0.97 -6.31 -4.16
CA SER A 185 -0.87 -7.30 -5.24
C SER A 185 -0.69 -8.71 -4.69
N ARG A 186 -1.59 -9.12 -3.79
CA ARG A 186 -1.55 -10.43 -3.14
C ARG A 186 -2.72 -11.30 -3.58
N MET A 187 -2.52 -12.62 -3.44
CA MET A 187 -3.56 -13.61 -3.60
C MET A 187 -4.80 -13.21 -2.78
N PRO A 188 -6.02 -13.24 -3.37
CA PRO A 188 -6.36 -13.88 -4.65
C PRO A 188 -6.21 -12.99 -5.90
N VAL A 189 -5.82 -11.71 -5.75
CA VAL A 189 -5.81 -10.73 -6.86
C VAL A 189 -4.59 -10.91 -7.76
N ASP A 190 -3.41 -11.07 -7.18
CA ASP A 190 -2.16 -11.28 -7.91
C ASP A 190 -1.26 -12.32 -7.21
N ASP A 191 -0.44 -13.04 -7.97
CA ASP A 191 0.60 -13.92 -7.45
C ASP A 191 1.99 -13.48 -7.96
N PRO A 192 2.74 -12.68 -7.18
CA PRO A 192 4.06 -12.20 -7.59
C PRO A 192 5.12 -13.31 -7.67
N LYS A 193 4.80 -14.55 -7.26
CA LYS A 193 5.72 -15.69 -7.33
C LYS A 193 5.55 -16.54 -8.58
N THR A 194 4.59 -16.22 -9.43
CA THR A 194 4.41 -16.94 -10.70
C THR A 194 5.67 -16.80 -11.57
N HIS A 195 5.97 -17.79 -12.40
CA HIS A 195 7.04 -17.66 -13.40
C HIS A 195 6.59 -16.92 -14.66
N LEU A 196 5.28 -16.68 -14.78
CA LEU A 196 4.69 -15.98 -15.91
C LEU A 196 4.61 -14.49 -15.59
N GLU A 197 5.70 -13.79 -15.88
CA GLU A 197 5.82 -12.33 -15.73
C GLU A 197 4.59 -11.64 -16.36
N LEU A 198 4.15 -12.09 -17.54
CA LEU A 198 2.93 -11.62 -18.22
C LEU A 198 1.63 -11.65 -17.42
N THR A 199 1.56 -12.38 -16.30
CA THR A 199 0.37 -12.44 -15.44
C THR A 199 0.48 -11.61 -14.17
N MET A 200 1.69 -11.13 -13.83
CA MET A 200 1.87 -10.27 -12.66
C MET A 200 1.33 -8.88 -12.92
N VAL A 201 0.98 -8.18 -11.84
CA VAL A 201 0.54 -6.78 -11.89
C VAL A 201 1.70 -5.87 -11.52
N HIS A 202 2.24 -6.05 -10.31
CA HIS A 202 3.16 -5.09 -9.71
C HIS A 202 4.62 -5.33 -10.08
N GLU A 203 5.08 -6.58 -9.97
CA GLU A 203 6.50 -6.95 -10.17
C GLU A 203 6.96 -6.68 -11.62
N VAL A 204 6.05 -6.77 -12.60
CA VAL A 204 6.35 -6.49 -14.01
C VAL A 204 6.76 -5.05 -14.27
N MET A 205 6.39 -4.11 -13.40
CA MET A 205 6.78 -2.71 -13.55
C MET A 205 8.28 -2.47 -13.29
N ILE A 206 9.02 -3.47 -12.79
CA ILE A 206 10.42 -3.35 -12.36
C ILE A 206 11.32 -4.37 -13.10
N LEU A 207 10.78 -5.11 -14.08
CA LEU A 207 11.49 -6.13 -14.88
C LEU A 207 12.08 -5.56 -16.17
#